data_AF-A0AAU9U5B2-F1
#
_entry.id   AF-A0AAU9U5B2-F1
#
_cell.length_a   1.000
_cell.length_b   1.000
_cell.length_c   1.000
_cell.angle_alpha   90.00
_cell.angle_beta   90.00
_cell.angle_gamma   90.00
#
_symmetry.space_group_name_H-M   'P 1'
#
loop_
_entity.id
_entity.type
_entity.pdbx_description
1 polymer ?
#
loop_
_entity_poly.entity_id
_entity_poly.type
_entity_poly.pdbx_seq_one_letter_code
_entity_poly.pdbx_strand_id
1 'polypeptide(L)'
;MSTAGNVQQLQQDLQNELTTANQLLRLISLEVQKIKNFTNPGSDFETNIKQNVSTISNLASLQQMDTENLPPVRHMHIDLNHHTNPNMSHQQHDTFRNSMDDSQ
;
A
#
# COMPACT_ATOMS: atom_id res chain seq x y z
N MET A 1 -3.36 -25.38 -51.90
CA MET A 1 -3.32 -24.14 -51.11
C MET A 1 -2.00 -23.46 -51.41
N SER A 2 -2.02 -22.22 -51.88
CA SER A 2 -0.84 -21.54 -52.44
C SER A 2 0.13 -21.14 -51.33
N THR A 3 1.39 -21.53 -51.46
CA THR A 3 2.50 -21.23 -50.53
C THR A 3 2.63 -19.74 -50.20
N ALA A 4 2.24 -18.85 -51.12
CA ALA A 4 2.21 -17.41 -50.91
C ALA A 4 1.24 -16.95 -49.79
N GLY A 5 0.07 -17.60 -49.66
CA GLY A 5 -0.91 -17.26 -48.62
C GLY A 5 -0.44 -17.63 -47.21
N ASN A 6 0.30 -18.74 -47.09
CA ASN A 6 0.90 -19.15 -45.81
C ASN A 6 2.03 -18.21 -45.37
N VAL A 7 2.81 -17.66 -46.32
CA VAL A 7 3.87 -16.70 -45.99
C VAL A 7 3.29 -15.36 -45.53
N GLN A 8 2.20 -14.91 -46.15
CA GLN A 8 1.51 -13.67 -45.77
C GLN A 8 0.87 -13.78 -44.38
N GLN A 9 0.25 -14.93 -44.08
CA GLN A 9 -0.31 -15.20 -42.75
C GLN A 9 0.79 -15.21 -41.68
N LEU A 10 1.89 -15.93 -41.92
CA LEU A 10 3.03 -15.97 -41.00
C LEU A 10 3.60 -14.58 -40.72
N GLN A 11 3.70 -13.73 -41.75
CA GLN A 11 4.17 -12.34 -41.58
C GLN A 11 3.23 -11.53 -40.70
N GLN A 12 1.91 -11.67 -40.85
CA GLN A 12 0.94 -10.99 -40.02
C GLN A 12 1.01 -11.48 -38.57
N ASP A 13 1.14 -12.79 -38.35
CA ASP A 13 1.23 -13.38 -37.02
C ASP A 13 2.49 -12.90 -36.29
N LEU A 14 3.64 -12.85 -36.98
CA LEU A 14 4.88 -12.31 -36.42
C LEU A 14 4.77 -10.81 -36.08
N GLN A 15 4.07 -10.01 -36.90
CA GLN A 15 3.85 -8.59 -36.60
C GLN A 15 2.92 -8.39 -35.39
N ASN A 16 1.90 -9.23 -35.26
CA ASN A 16 1.00 -9.22 -34.11
C ASN A 16 1.77 -9.59 -32.84
N GLU A 17 2.55 -10.67 -32.87
CA GLU A 17 3.35 -11.13 -31.75
C GLU A 17 4.39 -10.08 -31.34
N LEU A 18 5.09 -9.46 -32.30
CA LEU A 18 6.04 -8.38 -32.04
C LEU A 18 5.35 -7.18 -31.37
N THR A 19 4.16 -6.83 -31.85
CA THR A 19 3.37 -5.73 -31.27
C THR A 19 2.98 -6.03 -29.82
N THR A 20 2.46 -7.23 -29.57
CA THR A 20 2.09 -7.68 -28.23
C THR A 20 3.30 -7.74 -27.30
N ALA A 21 4.43 -8.31 -27.76
CA ALA A 21 5.66 -8.38 -26.98
C ALA A 21 6.16 -6.97 -26.58
N ASN A 22 6.15 -6.02 -27.51
CA ASN A 22 6.56 -4.64 -27.23
C ASN A 22 5.63 -3.95 -26.22
N GLN A 23 4.31 -4.18 -26.29
CA GLN A 23 3.37 -3.65 -25.31
C GLN A 23 3.62 -4.24 -23.92
N LEU A 24 3.81 -5.56 -23.82
CA LEU A 24 4.13 -6.23 -22.56
C LEU A 24 5.44 -5.71 -21.96
N LEU A 25 6.49 -5.56 -22.77
CA LEU A 25 7.77 -5.01 -22.32
C LEU A 25 7.63 -3.59 -21.77
N ARG A 26 6.80 -2.75 -22.41
CA ARG A 26 6.50 -1.41 -21.91
C ARG A 26 5.81 -1.46 -20.54
N LEU A 27 4.81 -2.32 -20.37
CA LEU A 27 4.10 -2.48 -19.10
C LEU A 27 5.05 -2.98 -18.00
N ILE A 28 5.85 -4.00 -18.30
CA ILE A 28 6.87 -4.54 -17.37
C ILE A 28 7.83 -3.44 -16.95
N SER A 29 8.32 -2.62 -17.89
CA SER A 29 9.23 -1.51 -17.59
C SER A 29 8.61 -0.50 -16.61
N LEU A 30 7.34 -0.14 -16.81
CA LEU A 30 6.61 0.75 -15.90
C LEU A 30 6.46 0.15 -14.50
N GLU A 31 6.09 -1.13 -14.40
CA GLU A 31 5.96 -1.80 -13.10
C GLU A 31 7.30 -1.93 -12.38
N VAL A 32 8.38 -2.26 -13.11
CA VAL A 32 9.74 -2.30 -12.55
C VAL A 32 10.16 -0.92 -12.03
N GLN A 33 9.83 0.16 -12.73
CA GLN A 33 10.08 1.52 -12.25
C GLN A 33 9.29 1.84 -10.98
N LYS A 34 8.01 1.45 -10.90
CA LYS A 34 7.20 1.63 -9.69
C LYS A 34 7.79 0.88 -8.49
N ILE A 35 8.17 -0.39 -8.69
CA ILE A 35 8.81 -1.20 -7.65
C ILE A 35 10.10 -0.53 -7.19
N LYS A 36 10.96 -0.12 -8.12
CA LYS A 36 12.23 0.54 -7.79
C LYS A 36 12.02 1.81 -6.96
N ASN A 37 11.04 2.64 -7.32
CA ASN A 37 10.72 3.85 -6.58
C ASN A 37 10.15 3.54 -5.19
N PHE A 38 9.28 2.54 -5.09
CA PHE A 38 8.69 2.09 -3.84
C PHE A 38 9.72 1.49 -2.89
N THR A 39 10.69 0.73 -3.39
CA THR A 39 11.75 0.09 -2.59
C THR A 39 13.02 0.94 -2.51
N ASN A 40 12.99 2.20 -2.95
CA ASN A 40 14.17 3.04 -2.99
C ASN A 40 14.64 3.36 -1.56
N PRO A 41 15.95 3.50 -1.30
CA PRO A 41 16.42 3.95 0.00
C PRO A 41 15.84 5.33 0.34
N GLY A 42 15.39 5.50 1.58
CA GLY A 42 14.70 6.69 2.07
C GLY A 42 13.21 6.78 1.71
N SER A 43 12.64 5.77 1.04
CA SER A 43 11.20 5.68 0.83
C SER A 43 10.43 5.42 2.14
N ASP A 44 9.12 5.67 2.10
CA ASP A 44 8.20 5.32 3.20
C ASP A 44 8.24 3.81 3.50
N PHE A 45 8.46 2.96 2.49
CA PHE A 45 8.59 1.52 2.67
C PHE A 45 9.77 1.16 3.58
N GLU A 46 10.98 1.67 3.27
CA GLU A 46 12.16 1.41 4.10
C GLU A 46 11.99 2.00 5.51
N THR A 47 11.38 3.18 5.60
CA THR A 47 11.07 3.84 6.87
C THR A 47 10.16 2.98 7.74
N ASN A 48 9.08 2.44 7.17
CA ASN A 48 8.14 1.56 7.87
C ASN A 48 8.81 0.26 8.31
N ILE A 49 9.67 -0.34 7.48
CA ILE A 49 10.44 -1.54 7.86
C ILE A 49 11.35 -1.24 9.06
N LYS A 50 12.08 -0.12 9.04
CA LYS A 50 12.94 0.29 10.17
C LYS A 50 12.15 0.52 11.46
N GLN A 51 10.98 1.16 11.37
CA GLN A 51 10.08 1.36 12.50
C GLN A 51 9.58 0.01 13.05
N ASN A 52 9.17 -0.90 12.19
CA ASN A 52 8.72 -2.23 12.59
C ASN A 52 9.82 -3.02 13.30
N VAL A 53 11.05 -3.02 12.76
CA VAL A 53 12.21 -3.67 13.41
C VAL A 53 12.48 -3.06 14.79
N SER A 54 12.39 -1.74 14.92
CA SER A 54 12.57 -1.05 16.19
C SER A 54 11.50 -1.43 17.21
N THR A 55 10.23 -1.47 16.78
CA THR A 55 9.10 -1.90 17.61
C THR A 55 9.26 -3.34 18.07
N ILE A 56 9.63 -4.26 17.17
CA ILE A 56 9.88 -5.67 17.52
C ILE A 56 11.03 -5.78 18.51
N SER A 57 12.11 -5.02 18.34
CA SER A 57 13.26 -5.01 19.25
C SER A 57 12.86 -4.53 20.65
N ASN A 58 12.02 -3.50 20.72
CA ASN A 58 11.47 -3.00 21.99
C ASN A 58 10.59 -4.05 22.68
N LEU A 59 9.71 -4.71 21.92
CA LEU A 59 8.86 -5.79 22.45
C LEU A 59 9.68 -6.97 22.95
N ALA A 60 10.72 -7.39 22.23
CA ALA A 60 11.62 -8.46 22.65
C ALA A 60 12.42 -8.08 23.90
N SER A 61 12.77 -6.80 24.07
CA SER A 61 13.42 -6.29 25.28
C SER A 61 12.48 -6.31 26.49
N LEU A 62 11.19 -5.99 26.29
CA LEU A 62 10.17 -6.09 27.34
C LEU A 62 9.91 -7.53 27.78
N GLN A 63 9.98 -8.51 26.87
CA GLN A 63 9.88 -9.93 27.23
C GLN A 63 11.00 -10.41 28.14
N GLN A 64 12.17 -9.76 28.08
CA GLN A 64 13.33 -10.07 28.91
C GLN A 64 13.34 -9.31 30.25
N MET A 65 12.37 -8.43 30.50
CA MET A 65 12.23 -7.80 31.81
C MET A 65 11.68 -8.79 32.84
N ASP A 66 12.34 -8.85 34.00
CA ASP A 66 11.78 -9.48 35.19
C ASP A 66 10.53 -8.71 35.62
N THR A 67 9.37 -9.33 35.42
CA THR A 67 8.07 -8.74 35.77
C THR A 67 7.63 -9.03 37.19
N GLU A 68 8.33 -9.94 37.91
CA GLU A 68 7.94 -10.34 39.27
C GLU A 68 8.23 -9.23 40.30
N ASN A 69 9.17 -8.34 40.00
CA ASN A 69 9.57 -7.23 40.87
C ASN A 69 9.13 -5.85 40.38
N LEU A 70 8.26 -5.77 39.36
CA LEU A 70 7.78 -4.49 38.86
C LEU A 70 6.76 -3.87 39.82
N PRO A 71 6.87 -2.55 40.10
CA PRO A 71 5.87 -1.86 40.90
C PRO A 71 4.51 -1.91 40.20
N PRO A 72 3.40 -2.09 40.94
CA PRO A 72 2.07 -2.16 40.36
C PRO A 72 1.76 -0.86 39.60
N VAL A 73 1.43 -0.99 38.32
CA VAL A 73 1.06 0.15 37.47
C VAL A 73 -0.29 0.66 37.94
N ARG A 74 -0.34 1.92 38.38
CA ARG A 74 -1.61 2.57 38.75
C ARG A 74 -2.43 2.79 37.48
N HIS A 75 -3.69 2.37 37.49
CA HIS A 75 -4.63 2.75 36.45
C HIS A 75 -4.77 4.27 36.45
N MET A 76 -4.19 4.94 35.46
CA MET A 76 -4.47 6.35 35.21
C MET A 76 -5.86 6.43 34.60
N HIS A 77 -6.81 7.01 35.33
CA HIS A 77 -8.11 7.39 34.76
C HIS A 77 -7.85 8.52 33.77
N ILE A 78 -7.79 8.20 32.49
CA ILE A 78 -7.72 9.21 31.43
C ILE A 78 -9.15 9.70 31.22
N ASP A 79 -9.48 10.86 31.78
CA ASP A 79 -10.75 11.52 31.50
C ASP A 79 -10.70 12.10 30.08
N LEU A 80 -11.26 11.34 29.14
CA LEU A 80 -11.31 11.67 27.72
C LEU A 80 -12.17 12.91 27.42
N ASN A 81 -12.91 13.43 28.40
CA ASN A 81 -13.82 14.56 28.22
C ASN A 81 -13.15 15.94 28.43
N HIS A 82 -11.91 16.00 28.92
CA HIS A 82 -11.24 17.28 29.20
C HIS A 82 -10.55 17.94 27.98
N HIS A 83 -10.56 17.31 26.80
CA HIS A 83 -9.95 17.86 25.57
C HIS A 83 -10.95 18.21 24.46
N THR A 84 -12.26 18.23 24.73
CA THR A 84 -13.20 18.85 23.78
C THR A 84 -13.11 20.36 23.92
N ASN A 85 -12.11 20.95 23.25
CA ASN A 85 -12.09 22.37 22.96
C ASN A 85 -13.34 22.66 22.09
N PRO A 86 -14.35 23.40 22.57
CA PRO A 86 -15.64 23.51 21.89
C PRO A 86 -15.61 24.46 20.67
N ASN A 87 -14.43 24.73 20.09
CA ASN A 87 -14.25 25.73 19.04
C ASN A 87 -13.57 25.21 17.77
N MET A 88 -13.74 23.94 17.43
CA MET A 88 -13.53 23.48 16.04
C MET A 88 -14.89 23.22 15.40
N SER A 89 -15.39 24.26 14.74
CA SER A 89 -16.51 24.23 13.81
C SER A 89 -16.52 22.96 12.97
N HIS A 90 -17.34 21.98 13.37
CA HIS A 90 -17.74 20.87 12.53
C HIS A 90 -18.72 21.40 11.48
N GLN A 91 -18.18 22.15 10.53
CA GLN A 91 -18.87 22.42 9.28
C GLN A 91 -18.33 21.45 8.24
N GLN A 92 -19.23 20.55 7.84
CA GLN A 92 -19.30 19.92 6.52
C GLN A 92 -18.40 18.70 6.27
N HIS A 93 -18.90 17.54 6.70
CA HIS A 93 -18.64 16.27 6.03
C HIS A 93 -19.97 15.50 5.84
N ASP A 94 -20.93 16.10 5.14
CA ASP A 94 -22.18 15.44 4.69
C ASP A 94 -22.15 15.11 3.18
N THR A 95 -20.98 15.00 2.55
CA THR A 95 -20.88 14.79 1.10
C THR A 95 -20.63 13.35 0.65
N PHE A 96 -20.53 12.37 1.55
CA PHE A 96 -20.16 10.99 1.15
C PHE A 96 -21.17 9.90 1.55
N ARG A 97 -22.36 10.25 2.04
CA ARG A 97 -23.34 9.24 2.50
C ARG A 97 -24.61 9.09 1.67
N ASN A 98 -24.80 9.88 0.61
CA ASN A 98 -26.07 9.93 -0.13
C ASN A 98 -26.00 9.53 -1.62
N SER A 99 -25.13 8.59 -2.02
CA SER A 99 -25.12 8.13 -3.43
C SER A 99 -24.91 6.62 -3.60
N MET A 100 -25.52 5.81 -2.74
CA MET A 100 -25.67 4.35 -2.98
C MET A 100 -27.05 3.84 -2.56
N ASP A 101 -28.11 4.60 -2.86
CA ASP A 101 -29.49 4.09 -2.81
C ASP A 101 -30.32 4.78 -3.89
N ASP A 102 -30.08 4.40 -5.15
CA ASP A 102 -31.05 4.55 -6.24
C ASP A 102 -30.90 3.31 -7.14
N SER A 103 -31.45 2.21 -6.64
CA SER A 103 -31.85 1.06 -7.45
C SER A 103 -33.37 0.98 -7.45
N GLN A 104 -34.00 1.64 -8.41
CA GLN A 104 -35.34 1.30 -8.93
C GLN A 104 -35.35 1.44 -10.45
#